data_AF-A0A976LNB8-F1
#
_entry.id   AF-A0A976LNB8-F1
#
_cell.length_a   1.000
_cell.length_b   1.000
_cell.length_c   1.000
_cell.angle_alpha   90.00
_cell.angle_beta   90.00
_cell.angle_gamma   90.00
#
_symmetry.space_group_name_H-M   'P 1'
#
loop_
_entity.id
_entity.type
_entity.pdbx_description
1 polymer ?
#
loop_
_entity_poly.entity_id
_entity_poly.type
_entity_poly.pdbx_seq_one_letter_code
_entity_poly.pdbx_strand_id
1 'polypeptide(L)'
;MKKSIIPILIILLFVLAGIVFSSKNRSRAAGEWVDINLLTIPTKAKQEKMAEYANRHVANFIALSKGSGRDGQDAAYELAAYQARIFGAEDAAEKIIFLDGAEINLADKLESETRGQEQALGSALMSVPKNESAAILEALNSARIANSMVFKYMVKNYQLSDADIAKHKAVVSAHLNLVGGYLAQSKTQFTAARLDKIQTLISEAEDFRKAGLNWEAYQKIDEAKNIIYGQLLFEK
;
A
#
# COMPACT_ATOMS: atom_id res chain seq x y z
N MET A 1 10.47 -55.26 23.24
CA MET A 1 9.90 -54.44 22.15
C MET A 1 9.61 -53.03 22.66
N LYS A 2 10.52 -52.07 22.52
CA LYS A 2 10.25 -50.65 22.81
C LYS A 2 9.77 -49.99 21.51
N LYS A 3 8.46 -49.86 21.33
CA LYS A 3 7.90 -49.10 20.20
C LYS A 3 8.17 -47.62 20.44
N SER A 4 8.86 -46.99 19.49
CA SER A 4 9.27 -45.58 19.54
C SER A 4 8.03 -44.68 19.58
N ILE A 5 7.82 -43.97 20.71
CA ILE A 5 6.71 -43.00 20.94
C ILE A 5 7.03 -41.63 20.30
N ILE A 6 8.28 -41.46 19.85
CA ILE A 6 8.84 -40.19 19.36
C ILE A 6 8.10 -39.61 18.13
N PRO A 7 7.70 -40.37 17.09
CA PRO A 7 7.07 -39.75 15.92
C PRO A 7 5.64 -39.26 16.18
N ILE A 8 4.90 -39.91 17.10
CA ILE A 8 3.52 -39.51 17.45
C ILE A 8 3.54 -38.21 18.27
N LEU A 9 4.52 -38.05 19.18
CA LEU A 9 4.66 -36.83 19.98
C LEU A 9 5.00 -35.61 19.12
N ILE A 10 5.82 -35.80 18.07
CA ILE A 10 6.20 -34.72 17.14
C ILE A 10 4.99 -34.27 16.30
N ILE A 11 4.20 -35.21 15.78
CA ILE A 11 2.98 -34.89 15.01
C ILE A 11 1.96 -34.16 15.87
N LEU A 12 1.77 -34.58 17.13
CA LEU A 12 0.86 -33.91 18.06
C LEU A 12 1.32 -32.48 18.37
N LEU A 13 2.63 -32.24 18.50
CA LEU A 13 3.23 -30.92 18.68
C LEU A 13 3.01 -30.01 17.47
N PHE A 14 3.11 -30.52 16.24
CA PHE A 14 2.85 -29.74 15.02
C PHE A 14 1.36 -29.38 14.86
N VAL A 15 0.45 -30.29 15.21
CA VAL A 15 -1.01 -30.05 15.17
C VAL A 15 -1.43 -29.04 16.26
N LEU A 16 -0.89 -29.18 17.48
CA LEU A 16 -1.15 -28.22 18.56
C LEU A 16 -0.53 -26.84 18.26
N ALA A 17 0.66 -26.79 17.69
CA ALA A 17 1.26 -25.54 17.23
C ALA A 17 0.36 -24.88 16.16
N GLY A 18 -0.10 -25.62 15.15
CA GLY A 18 -1.00 -25.10 14.11
C GLY A 18 -2.36 -24.60 14.63
N ILE A 19 -2.95 -25.29 15.62
CA ILE A 19 -4.24 -24.89 16.22
C ILE A 19 -4.09 -23.67 17.12
N VAL A 20 -3.06 -23.62 17.96
CA VAL A 20 -2.81 -22.47 18.86
C VAL A 20 -2.43 -21.23 18.03
N PHE A 21 -1.67 -21.37 16.93
CA PHE A 21 -1.31 -20.26 16.05
C PHE A 21 -2.50 -19.70 15.26
N SER A 22 -3.38 -20.58 14.75
CA SER A 22 -4.62 -20.17 14.08
C SER A 22 -5.59 -19.44 15.03
N SER A 23 -5.53 -19.74 16.33
CA SER A 23 -6.32 -19.02 17.34
C SER A 23 -5.81 -17.60 17.59
N LYS A 24 -4.48 -17.39 17.62
CA LYS A 24 -3.84 -16.09 17.89
C LYS A 24 -4.11 -15.06 16.79
N ASN A 25 -4.08 -15.48 15.53
CA ASN A 25 -4.37 -14.60 14.40
C ASN A 25 -5.87 -14.27 14.33
N ARG A 26 -6.74 -15.24 14.66
CA ARG A 26 -8.19 -15.00 14.78
C ARG A 26 -8.54 -14.06 15.92
N SER A 27 -7.89 -14.19 17.09
CA SER A 27 -8.14 -13.29 18.22
C SER A 27 -7.68 -11.86 17.95
N ARG A 28 -6.55 -11.69 17.24
CA ARG A 28 -6.08 -10.37 16.80
C ARG A 28 -7.08 -9.71 15.84
N ALA A 29 -7.44 -10.40 14.75
CA ALA A 29 -8.40 -9.89 13.78
C ALA A 29 -9.77 -9.56 14.39
N ALA A 30 -10.25 -10.41 15.32
CA ALA A 30 -11.49 -10.17 16.07
C ALA A 30 -11.38 -8.93 16.97
N GLY A 31 -10.27 -8.76 17.69
CA GLY A 31 -10.03 -7.61 18.55
C GLY A 31 -10.04 -6.29 17.77
N GLU A 32 -9.39 -6.25 16.62
CA GLU A 32 -9.40 -5.07 15.76
C GLU A 32 -10.77 -4.79 15.14
N TRP A 33 -11.51 -5.84 14.75
CA TRP A 33 -12.88 -5.67 14.27
C TRP A 33 -13.79 -5.08 15.34
N VAL A 34 -13.68 -5.55 16.59
CA VAL A 34 -14.39 -5.00 17.76
C VAL A 34 -13.99 -3.55 17.94
N ASP A 35 -12.70 -3.25 17.94
CA ASP A 35 -12.19 -1.91 18.18
C ASP A 35 -12.62 -0.89 17.10
N ILE A 36 -12.74 -1.33 15.84
CA ILE A 36 -13.34 -0.50 14.79
C ILE A 36 -14.85 -0.39 15.00
N ASN A 37 -15.58 -1.50 15.14
CA ASN A 37 -17.05 -1.43 15.05
C ASN A 37 -17.75 -0.97 16.32
N LEU A 38 -17.18 -1.21 17.50
CA LEU A 38 -17.77 -0.84 18.79
C LEU A 38 -17.29 0.52 19.30
N LEU A 39 -16.03 0.89 19.04
CA LEU A 39 -15.44 2.11 19.60
C LEU A 39 -15.42 3.30 18.63
N THR A 40 -15.83 3.12 17.37
CA THR A 40 -15.95 4.24 16.42
C THR A 40 -17.38 4.32 15.90
N ILE A 41 -18.15 5.23 16.52
CA ILE A 41 -19.60 5.35 16.32
C ILE A 41 -19.97 6.21 15.08
N PRO A 42 -19.10 7.09 14.53
CA PRO A 42 -19.28 7.61 13.17
C PRO A 42 -18.40 6.87 12.13
N THR A 43 -18.89 6.80 10.88
CA THR A 43 -18.20 6.14 9.75
C THR A 43 -16.83 6.77 9.43
N LYS A 44 -16.67 8.08 9.67
CA LYS A 44 -15.38 8.79 9.61
C LYS A 44 -14.32 8.19 10.54
N ALA A 45 -14.66 8.06 11.82
CA ALA A 45 -13.73 7.50 12.80
C ALA A 45 -13.42 6.02 12.50
N LYS A 46 -14.37 5.27 11.90
CA LYS A 46 -14.10 3.91 11.41
C LYS A 46 -13.01 3.91 10.33
N GLN A 47 -13.05 4.84 9.38
CA GLN A 47 -12.08 4.89 8.27
C GLN A 47 -10.70 5.34 8.73
N GLU A 48 -10.62 6.40 9.54
CA GLU A 48 -9.36 6.85 10.10
C GLU A 48 -8.67 5.70 10.84
N LYS A 49 -9.46 4.95 11.60
CA LYS A 49 -8.97 3.78 12.32
C LYS A 49 -8.58 2.62 11.40
N MET A 50 -9.34 2.34 10.34
CA MET A 50 -8.94 1.36 9.33
C MET A 50 -7.61 1.72 8.67
N ALA A 51 -7.39 3.00 8.36
CA ALA A 51 -6.15 3.48 7.76
C ALA A 51 -4.97 3.41 8.74
N GLU A 52 -5.17 3.75 10.02
CA GLU A 52 -4.20 3.53 11.10
C GLU A 52 -3.83 2.05 11.24
N TYR A 53 -4.82 1.16 11.21
CA TYR A 53 -4.61 -0.28 11.21
C TYR A 53 -3.79 -0.73 9.99
N ALA A 54 -4.11 -0.22 8.80
CA ALA A 54 -3.35 -0.52 7.58
C ALA A 54 -1.88 -0.05 7.69
N ASN A 55 -1.63 1.17 8.18
CA ASN A 55 -0.28 1.69 8.41
C ASN A 55 0.53 0.80 9.37
N ARG A 56 -0.11 0.32 10.43
CA ARG A 56 0.56 -0.57 11.39
C ARG A 56 0.89 -1.93 10.78
N HIS A 57 -0.05 -2.52 10.06
CA HIS A 57 0.16 -3.82 9.41
C HIS A 57 1.22 -3.78 8.33
N VAL A 58 1.24 -2.74 7.49
CA VAL A 58 2.28 -2.62 6.46
C VAL A 58 3.67 -2.39 7.08
N ALA A 59 3.76 -1.63 8.17
CA ALA A 59 5.02 -1.42 8.88
C ALA A 59 5.54 -2.73 9.49
N ASN A 60 4.66 -3.51 10.14
CA ASN A 60 4.99 -4.83 10.67
C ASN A 60 5.41 -5.79 9.55
N PHE A 61 4.65 -5.83 8.46
CA PHE A 61 4.95 -6.64 7.29
C PHE A 61 6.34 -6.31 6.72
N ILE A 62 6.67 -5.02 6.55
CA ILE A 62 8.00 -4.58 6.09
C ILE A 62 9.10 -5.04 7.06
N ALA A 63 8.87 -4.91 8.36
CA ALA A 63 9.86 -5.32 9.37
C ALA A 63 10.11 -6.83 9.34
N LEU A 64 9.04 -7.64 9.26
CA LEU A 64 9.14 -9.09 9.18
C LEU A 64 9.78 -9.56 7.86
N SER A 65 9.51 -8.86 6.76
CA SER A 65 10.09 -9.16 5.43
C SER A 65 11.59 -8.86 5.35
N LYS A 66 12.15 -8.12 6.31
CA LYS A 66 13.59 -7.84 6.42
C LYS A 66 14.31 -8.79 7.39
N GLY A 67 13.57 -9.58 8.16
CA GLY A 67 14.11 -10.51 9.15
C GLY A 67 14.48 -11.87 8.53
N SER A 68 15.69 -12.34 8.78
CA SER A 68 16.16 -13.64 8.30
C SER A 68 15.47 -14.80 9.04
N GLY A 69 14.45 -15.40 8.41
CA GLY A 69 14.04 -16.79 8.62
C GLY A 69 13.37 -17.12 9.95
N ARG A 70 12.03 -16.98 10.00
CA ARG A 70 11.04 -17.80 10.77
C ARG A 70 9.63 -17.22 10.72
N ASP A 71 9.46 -16.01 10.17
CA ASP A 71 8.24 -15.23 10.32
C ASP A 71 7.32 -15.20 9.10
N GLY A 72 7.49 -16.12 8.14
CA GLY A 72 6.74 -16.10 6.86
C GLY A 72 5.21 -16.15 7.02
N GLN A 73 4.70 -16.84 8.05
CA GLN A 73 3.26 -16.87 8.35
C GLN A 73 2.77 -15.59 9.02
N ASP A 74 3.59 -14.97 9.87
CA ASP A 74 3.26 -13.69 10.50
C ASP A 74 3.31 -12.57 9.44
N ALA A 75 4.30 -12.57 8.55
CA ALA A 75 4.36 -11.66 7.41
C ALA A 75 3.13 -11.82 6.48
N ALA A 76 2.73 -13.06 6.19
CA ALA A 76 1.53 -13.32 5.38
C ALA A 76 0.24 -12.83 6.08
N TYR A 77 0.14 -12.98 7.41
CA TYR A 77 -0.98 -12.42 8.17
C TYR A 77 -0.99 -10.89 8.11
N GLU A 78 0.15 -10.23 8.37
CA GLU A 78 0.24 -8.77 8.33
C GLU A 78 -0.06 -8.23 6.93
N LEU A 79 0.35 -8.92 5.87
CA LEU A 79 0.00 -8.57 4.48
C LEU A 79 -1.51 -8.68 4.22
N ALA A 80 -2.13 -9.80 4.58
CA ALA A 80 -3.57 -10.00 4.37
C ALA A 80 -4.39 -9.00 5.20
N ALA A 81 -3.97 -8.72 6.44
CA ALA A 81 -4.59 -7.72 7.29
C ALA A 81 -4.44 -6.32 6.69
N TYR A 82 -3.25 -5.95 6.21
CA TYR A 82 -3.02 -4.70 5.50
C TYR A 82 -3.99 -4.52 4.31
N GLN A 83 -4.05 -5.51 3.41
CA GLN A 83 -4.90 -5.47 2.23
C GLN A 83 -6.38 -5.32 2.58
N ALA A 84 -6.87 -6.11 3.55
CA ALA A 84 -8.26 -6.03 3.99
C ALA A 84 -8.63 -4.64 4.55
N ARG A 85 -7.71 -4.00 5.27
CA ARG A 85 -7.96 -2.68 5.88
C ARG A 85 -7.84 -1.55 4.87
N ILE A 86 -6.86 -1.60 3.96
CA ILE A 86 -6.65 -0.50 3.01
C ILE A 86 -7.76 -0.41 1.97
N PHE A 87 -8.23 -1.56 1.45
CA PHE A 87 -9.38 -1.59 0.55
C PHE A 87 -10.69 -1.29 1.29
N GLY A 88 -10.82 -1.73 2.56
CA GLY A 88 -11.97 -1.36 3.39
C GLY A 88 -12.04 0.15 3.68
N ALA A 89 -10.90 0.79 3.93
CA ALA A 89 -10.82 2.23 4.15
C ALA A 89 -11.16 3.01 2.86
N GLU A 90 -10.71 2.52 1.72
CA GLU A 90 -10.96 3.11 0.40
C GLU A 90 -12.43 2.98 -0.05
N ASP A 91 -13.01 1.77 -0.03
CA ASP A 91 -14.44 1.55 -0.33
C ASP A 91 -15.35 2.34 0.63
N ALA A 92 -14.98 2.41 1.91
CA ALA A 92 -15.70 3.24 2.86
C ALA A 92 -15.55 4.74 2.54
N ALA A 93 -14.36 5.20 2.15
CA ALA A 93 -14.12 6.59 1.78
C ALA A 93 -14.99 6.98 0.59
N GLU A 94 -14.98 6.20 -0.49
CA GLU A 94 -15.86 6.42 -1.64
C GLU A 94 -17.33 6.59 -1.19
N LYS A 95 -17.83 5.72 -0.31
CA LYS A 95 -19.23 5.73 0.16
C LYS A 95 -19.62 6.92 1.05
N ILE A 96 -18.79 7.37 2.00
CA ILE A 96 -19.14 8.55 2.81
C ILE A 96 -19.05 9.81 1.97
N ILE A 97 -18.03 9.91 1.12
CA ILE A 97 -17.81 11.13 0.39
C ILE A 97 -18.99 11.40 -0.58
N PHE A 98 -19.65 10.33 -1.07
CA PHE A 98 -20.94 10.42 -1.77
C PHE A 98 -22.14 10.85 -0.90
N LEU A 99 -22.15 10.55 0.40
CA LEU A 99 -23.30 10.79 1.29
C LEU A 99 -23.31 12.19 1.92
N ASP A 100 -22.14 12.77 2.22
CA ASP A 100 -22.05 14.00 3.03
C ASP A 100 -21.41 15.20 2.31
N GLY A 101 -20.87 15.01 1.09
CA GLY A 101 -20.42 16.11 0.21
C GLY A 101 -19.26 16.99 0.72
N ALA A 102 -18.80 16.83 1.96
CA ALA A 102 -17.92 17.79 2.65
C ALA A 102 -16.58 17.22 3.16
N GLU A 103 -16.29 15.93 3.00
CA GLU A 103 -15.15 15.28 3.67
C GLU A 103 -13.85 15.25 2.85
N ILE A 104 -13.52 16.35 2.16
CA ILE A 104 -12.24 16.50 1.43
C ILE A 104 -11.04 16.14 2.33
N ASN A 105 -11.08 16.54 3.61
CA ASN A 105 -9.99 16.30 4.57
C ASN A 105 -9.70 14.81 4.82
N LEU A 106 -10.71 13.95 4.72
CA LEU A 106 -10.51 12.51 4.88
C LEU A 106 -9.85 11.92 3.63
N ALA A 107 -10.31 12.33 2.43
CA ALA A 107 -9.69 11.89 1.18
C ALA A 107 -8.22 12.32 1.11
N ASP A 108 -7.89 13.54 1.54
CA ASP A 108 -6.50 14.00 1.63
C ASP A 108 -5.68 13.17 2.62
N LYS A 109 -6.24 12.86 3.79
CA LYS A 109 -5.57 12.06 4.81
C LYS A 109 -5.29 10.66 4.26
N LEU A 110 -6.28 10.04 3.64
CA LEU A 110 -6.14 8.71 3.03
C LEU A 110 -5.15 8.71 1.88
N GLU A 111 -5.16 9.72 1.00
CA GLU A 111 -4.12 9.89 -0.03
C GLU A 111 -2.74 10.00 0.60
N SER A 112 -2.55 10.89 1.58
CA SER A 112 -1.25 11.09 2.20
C SER A 112 -0.73 9.83 2.90
N GLU A 113 -1.61 9.09 3.57
CA GLU A 113 -1.26 7.84 4.24
C GLU A 113 -0.93 6.73 3.22
N THR A 114 -1.80 6.50 2.24
CA THR A 114 -1.56 5.49 1.18
C THR A 114 -0.30 5.82 0.38
N ARG A 115 0.02 7.09 0.11
CA ARG A 115 1.27 7.51 -0.53
C ARG A 115 2.48 7.27 0.37
N GLY A 116 2.35 7.49 1.68
CA GLY A 116 3.36 7.13 2.67
C GLY A 116 3.65 5.63 2.70
N GLN A 117 2.60 4.79 2.60
CA GLN A 117 2.73 3.34 2.48
C GLN A 117 3.44 2.95 1.18
N GLU A 118 3.08 3.56 0.04
CA GLU A 118 3.77 3.36 -1.24
C GLU A 118 5.26 3.70 -1.11
N GLN A 119 5.59 4.82 -0.46
CA GLN A 119 6.97 5.23 -0.24
C GLN A 119 7.75 4.22 0.61
N ALA A 120 7.14 3.74 1.70
CA ALA A 120 7.77 2.76 2.59
C ALA A 120 7.99 1.41 1.89
N LEU A 121 6.99 0.94 1.13
CA LEU A 121 7.04 -0.34 0.42
C LEU A 121 8.01 -0.31 -0.77
N GLY A 122 8.02 0.77 -1.57
CA GLY A 122 9.00 0.89 -2.66
C GLY A 122 10.43 1.01 -2.14
N SER A 123 10.64 1.68 -1.00
CA SER A 123 11.95 1.68 -0.31
C SER A 123 12.33 0.30 0.20
N ALA A 124 11.37 -0.44 0.77
CA ALA A 124 11.58 -1.81 1.23
C ALA A 124 11.94 -2.75 0.06
N LEU A 125 11.26 -2.61 -1.07
CA LEU A 125 11.50 -3.39 -2.29
C LEU A 125 12.94 -3.27 -2.79
N MET A 126 13.53 -2.08 -2.70
CA MET A 126 14.94 -1.86 -3.09
C MET A 126 15.95 -2.45 -2.09
N SER A 127 15.52 -2.78 -0.87
CA SER A 127 16.38 -3.26 0.22
C SER A 127 16.32 -4.78 0.45
N VAL A 128 15.35 -5.47 -0.13
CA VAL A 128 15.09 -6.89 0.11
C VAL A 128 15.57 -7.74 -1.08
N PRO A 129 16.13 -8.94 -0.85
CA PRO A 129 16.52 -9.86 -1.92
C PRO A 129 15.35 -10.18 -2.87
N LYS A 130 15.65 -10.38 -4.15
CA LYS A 130 14.63 -10.62 -5.20
C LYS A 130 13.73 -11.84 -4.94
N ASN A 131 14.27 -12.89 -4.34
CA ASN A 131 13.51 -14.09 -3.97
C ASN A 131 12.47 -13.83 -2.87
N GLU A 132 12.52 -12.66 -2.22
CA GLU A 132 11.62 -12.22 -1.15
C GLU A 132 10.82 -10.96 -1.54
N SER A 133 11.00 -10.45 -2.78
CA SER A 133 10.38 -9.20 -3.23
C SER A 133 8.91 -9.34 -3.63
N ALA A 134 8.45 -10.55 -3.96
CA ALA A 134 7.11 -10.79 -4.51
C ALA A 134 5.99 -10.30 -3.58
N ALA A 135 6.09 -10.61 -2.28
CA ALA A 135 5.09 -10.17 -1.29
C ALA A 135 5.13 -8.64 -1.08
N ILE A 136 6.32 -8.03 -1.14
CA ILE A 136 6.46 -6.56 -1.02
C ILE A 136 5.85 -5.86 -2.22
N LEU A 137 6.00 -6.43 -3.42
CA LEU A 137 5.38 -5.92 -4.63
C LEU A 137 3.87 -6.06 -4.63
N GLU A 138 3.34 -7.16 -4.10
CA GLU A 138 1.91 -7.33 -3.91
C GLU A 138 1.36 -6.23 -3.00
N ALA A 139 1.99 -6.01 -1.84
CA ALA A 139 1.63 -4.93 -0.93
C ALA A 139 1.74 -3.54 -1.61
N LEU A 140 2.82 -3.31 -2.36
CA LEU A 140 3.05 -2.05 -3.08
C LEU A 140 1.95 -1.80 -4.11
N ASN A 141 1.54 -2.83 -4.85
CA ASN A 141 0.45 -2.71 -5.80
C ASN A 141 -0.89 -2.40 -5.10
N SER A 142 -1.18 -3.01 -3.95
CA SER A 142 -2.36 -2.66 -3.15
C SER A 142 -2.35 -1.18 -2.73
N ALA A 143 -1.20 -0.68 -2.24
CA ALA A 143 -1.05 0.74 -1.88
C ALA A 143 -1.28 1.67 -3.08
N ARG A 144 -0.73 1.31 -4.25
CA ARG A 144 -0.86 2.10 -5.48
C ARG A 144 -2.27 2.14 -6.03
N ILE A 145 -2.98 1.01 -5.99
CA ILE A 145 -4.39 0.92 -6.39
C ILE A 145 -5.23 1.82 -5.49
N ALA A 146 -5.08 1.69 -4.16
CA ALA A 146 -5.81 2.52 -3.20
C ALA A 146 -5.55 4.02 -3.42
N ASN A 147 -4.27 4.42 -3.54
CA ASN A 147 -3.91 5.81 -3.89
C ASN A 147 -4.60 6.29 -5.16
N SER A 148 -4.54 5.48 -6.22
CA SER A 148 -5.10 5.84 -7.52
C SER A 148 -6.60 6.03 -7.46
N MET A 149 -7.32 5.17 -6.74
CA MET A 149 -8.77 5.24 -6.56
C MET A 149 -9.17 6.48 -5.76
N VAL A 150 -8.52 6.71 -4.60
CA VAL A 150 -8.74 7.91 -3.78
C VAL A 150 -8.47 9.18 -4.59
N PHE A 151 -7.33 9.27 -5.28
CA PHE A 151 -6.98 10.46 -6.05
C PHE A 151 -7.91 10.69 -7.25
N LYS A 152 -8.28 9.64 -7.98
CA LYS A 152 -9.28 9.72 -9.07
C LYS A 152 -10.61 10.26 -8.55
N TYR A 153 -11.03 9.79 -7.38
CA TYR A 153 -12.23 10.27 -6.72
C TYR A 153 -12.12 11.75 -6.41
N MET A 154 -11.01 12.17 -5.78
CA MET A 154 -10.76 13.58 -5.43
C MET A 154 -10.86 14.49 -6.65
N VAL A 155 -10.18 14.15 -7.75
CA VAL A 155 -10.21 14.93 -9.00
C VAL A 155 -11.63 15.01 -9.58
N LYS A 156 -12.37 13.90 -9.61
CA LYS A 156 -13.71 13.86 -10.21
C LYS A 156 -14.75 14.68 -9.45
N ASN A 157 -14.66 14.72 -8.13
CA ASN A 157 -15.72 15.29 -7.28
C ASN A 157 -15.33 16.65 -6.68
N TYR A 158 -14.03 16.94 -6.57
CA TYR A 158 -13.52 18.12 -5.88
C TYR A 158 -12.60 18.96 -6.74
N GLN A 159 -12.73 18.97 -8.07
CA GLN A 159 -11.98 19.90 -8.91
C GLN A 159 -12.88 21.03 -9.42
N LEU A 160 -13.62 21.67 -8.50
CA LEU A 160 -14.63 22.67 -8.83
C LEU A 160 -14.13 24.11 -8.68
N SER A 161 -13.00 24.32 -7.99
CA SER A 161 -12.38 25.62 -7.78
C SER A 161 -10.86 25.61 -8.06
N ASP A 162 -10.29 26.80 -8.28
CA ASP A 162 -8.84 26.95 -8.43
C ASP A 162 -8.05 26.49 -7.19
N ALA A 163 -8.65 26.65 -6.01
CA ALA A 163 -8.06 26.19 -4.76
C ALA A 163 -7.94 24.66 -4.73
N ASP A 164 -8.98 23.95 -5.18
CA ASP A 164 -8.94 22.49 -5.22
C ASP A 164 -8.03 21.97 -6.33
N ILE A 165 -8.02 22.64 -7.50
CA ILE A 165 -7.06 22.36 -8.57
C ILE A 165 -5.64 22.48 -8.04
N ALA A 166 -5.32 23.55 -7.30
CA ALA A 166 -3.99 23.76 -6.72
C ALA A 166 -3.62 22.67 -5.71
N LYS A 167 -4.59 22.22 -4.93
CA LYS A 167 -4.42 21.12 -3.97
C LYS A 167 -4.11 19.80 -4.66
N HIS A 168 -4.86 19.43 -5.69
CA HIS A 168 -4.57 18.23 -6.48
C HIS A 168 -3.24 18.33 -7.22
N LYS A 169 -2.86 19.52 -7.70
CA LYS A 169 -1.51 19.75 -8.26
C LYS A 169 -0.42 19.46 -7.23
N ALA A 170 -0.63 19.78 -5.96
CA ALA A 170 0.33 19.48 -4.89
C ALA A 170 0.46 17.97 -4.65
N VAL A 171 -0.65 17.22 -4.68
CA VAL A 171 -0.64 15.75 -4.60
C VAL A 171 0.14 15.15 -5.78
N VAL A 172 -0.13 15.60 -7.01
CA VAL A 172 0.61 15.16 -8.21
C VAL A 172 2.10 15.48 -8.07
N SER A 173 2.46 16.68 -7.59
CA SER A 173 3.87 17.02 -7.31
C SER A 173 4.52 16.10 -6.28
N ALA A 174 3.79 15.70 -5.24
CA ALA A 174 4.30 14.77 -4.24
C ALA A 174 4.58 13.39 -4.84
N HIS A 175 3.73 12.90 -5.76
CA HIS A 175 3.98 11.65 -6.48
C HIS A 175 5.13 11.77 -7.51
N LEU A 176 5.28 12.90 -8.20
CA LEU A 176 6.43 13.16 -9.07
C LEU A 176 7.75 13.10 -8.28
N ASN A 177 7.78 13.70 -7.09
CA ASN A 177 8.94 13.65 -6.21
C ASN A 177 9.28 12.22 -5.79
N LEU A 178 8.26 11.42 -5.47
CA LEU A 178 8.42 10.01 -5.13
C LEU A 178 9.01 9.20 -6.30
N VAL A 179 8.47 9.38 -7.52
CA VAL A 179 9.00 8.74 -8.73
C VAL A 179 10.42 9.18 -9.02
N GLY A 180 10.72 10.48 -8.92
CA GLY A 180 12.06 11.03 -9.11
C GLY A 180 13.07 10.46 -8.10
N GLY A 181 12.66 10.31 -6.84
CA GLY A 181 13.46 9.67 -5.79
C GLY A 181 13.80 8.21 -6.10
N TYR A 182 12.85 7.44 -6.62
CA TYR A 182 13.09 6.06 -7.02
C TYR A 182 13.97 5.95 -8.27
N LEU A 183 13.70 6.78 -9.27
CA LEU A 183 14.50 6.82 -10.49
C LEU A 183 15.96 7.16 -10.17
N ALA A 184 16.21 8.11 -9.26
CA ALA A 184 17.56 8.46 -8.84
C ALA A 184 18.30 7.28 -8.18
N GLN A 185 17.61 6.49 -7.36
CA GLN A 185 18.18 5.35 -6.64
C GLN A 185 18.42 4.12 -7.53
N SER A 186 17.58 3.92 -8.54
CA SER A 186 17.61 2.73 -9.42
C SER A 186 18.10 3.02 -10.84
N LYS A 187 18.55 4.25 -11.14
CA LYS A 187 18.93 4.69 -12.50
C LYS A 187 19.88 3.73 -13.23
N THR A 188 20.84 3.17 -12.52
CA THR A 188 21.87 2.26 -13.06
C THR A 188 21.32 0.89 -13.45
N GLN A 189 20.07 0.58 -13.08
CA GLN A 189 19.39 -0.69 -13.36
C GLN A 189 18.56 -0.65 -14.64
N PHE A 190 18.52 0.49 -15.36
CA PHE A 190 17.74 0.66 -16.57
C PHE A 190 18.63 0.87 -17.80
N THR A 191 18.17 0.37 -18.95
CA THR A 191 18.74 0.72 -20.25
C THR A 191 18.45 2.18 -20.60
N ALA A 192 19.26 2.77 -21.49
CA ALA A 192 19.06 4.14 -21.96
C ALA A 192 17.64 4.37 -22.53
N ALA A 193 17.13 3.43 -23.31
CA ALA A 193 15.78 3.52 -23.88
C ALA A 193 14.66 3.49 -22.81
N ARG A 194 14.84 2.73 -21.73
CA ARG A 194 13.88 2.73 -20.61
C ARG A 194 13.96 4.00 -19.79
N LEU A 195 15.16 4.51 -19.53
CA LEU A 195 15.35 5.80 -18.85
C LEU A 195 14.68 6.94 -19.63
N ASP A 196 14.87 6.98 -20.94
CA ASP A 196 14.25 7.95 -21.84
C ASP A 196 12.71 7.88 -21.78
N LYS A 197 12.14 6.66 -21.82
CA LYS A 197 10.70 6.45 -21.67
C LYS A 197 10.18 6.96 -20.31
N ILE A 198 10.87 6.66 -19.21
CA ILE A 198 10.49 7.14 -17.87
C ILE A 198 10.54 8.67 -17.82
N GLN A 199 11.59 9.28 -18.35
CA GLN A 199 11.76 10.74 -18.37
C GLN A 199 10.67 11.43 -19.19
N THR A 200 10.31 10.84 -20.34
CA THR A 200 9.20 11.33 -21.18
C THR A 200 7.88 11.32 -20.40
N LEU A 201 7.56 10.21 -19.73
CA LEU A 201 6.34 10.11 -18.91
C LEU A 201 6.31 11.12 -17.75
N ILE A 202 7.45 11.35 -17.09
CA ILE A 202 7.57 12.36 -16.03
C ILE A 202 7.36 13.77 -16.60
N SER A 203 7.90 14.06 -17.78
CA SER A 203 7.70 15.35 -18.45
C SER A 203 6.24 15.57 -18.85
N GLU A 204 5.59 14.57 -19.47
CA GLU A 204 4.17 14.62 -19.82
C GLU A 204 3.30 14.85 -18.57
N ALA A 205 3.60 14.14 -17.48
CA ALA A 205 2.90 14.32 -16.21
C ALA A 205 3.02 15.75 -15.67
N GLU A 206 4.21 16.34 -15.75
CA GLU A 206 4.46 17.71 -15.29
C GLU A 206 3.72 18.75 -16.15
N ASP A 207 3.62 18.53 -17.46
CA ASP A 207 2.87 19.40 -18.36
C ASP A 207 1.36 19.32 -18.08
N PHE A 208 0.82 18.11 -17.90
CA PHE A 208 -0.57 17.93 -17.47
C PHE A 208 -0.85 18.56 -16.10
N ARG A 209 0.06 18.40 -15.14
CA ARG A 209 -0.04 19.04 -13.82
C ARG A 209 -0.11 20.55 -13.95
N LYS A 210 0.75 21.18 -14.76
CA LYS A 210 0.73 22.64 -14.98
C LYS A 210 -0.60 23.09 -15.58
N ALA A 211 -1.13 22.31 -16.53
CA ALA A 211 -2.44 22.55 -17.17
C ALA A 211 -3.65 22.32 -16.26
N GLY A 212 -3.48 21.69 -15.08
CA GLY A 212 -4.60 21.34 -14.19
C GLY A 212 -5.32 20.04 -14.59
N LEU A 213 -4.76 19.28 -15.53
CA LEU A 213 -5.19 17.95 -15.94
C LEU A 213 -4.63 16.91 -14.96
N ASN A 214 -5.08 17.01 -13.70
CA ASN A 214 -4.44 16.33 -12.57
C ASN A 214 -4.58 14.81 -12.64
N TRP A 215 -5.70 14.29 -13.14
CA TRP A 215 -5.88 12.84 -13.30
C TRP A 215 -4.99 12.27 -14.40
N GLU A 216 -4.91 12.96 -15.55
CA GLU A 216 -4.04 12.60 -16.67
C GLU A 216 -2.57 12.63 -16.22
N ALA A 217 -2.18 13.64 -15.45
CA ALA A 217 -0.85 13.71 -14.85
C ALA A 217 -0.58 12.48 -13.97
N TYR A 218 -1.52 12.10 -13.12
CA TYR A 218 -1.40 10.91 -12.26
C TYR A 218 -1.26 9.61 -13.07
N GLN A 219 -2.02 9.45 -14.17
CA GLN A 219 -1.92 8.27 -15.03
C GLN A 219 -0.52 8.10 -15.62
N LYS A 220 0.10 9.20 -16.07
CA LYS A 220 1.49 9.19 -16.58
C LYS A 220 2.52 8.84 -15.50
N ILE A 221 2.31 9.34 -14.29
CA ILE A 221 3.11 8.93 -13.13
C ILE A 221 2.95 7.43 -12.87
N ASP A 222 1.74 6.89 -12.94
CA ASP A 222 1.50 5.47 -12.69
C ASP A 222 2.14 4.57 -13.76
N GLU A 223 2.11 5.00 -15.03
CA GLU A 223 2.86 4.35 -16.11
C GLU A 223 4.37 4.34 -15.82
N ALA A 224 4.93 5.46 -15.34
CA ALA A 224 6.34 5.53 -14.97
C ALA A 224 6.67 4.60 -13.79
N LYS A 225 5.82 4.58 -12.75
CA LYS A 225 5.92 3.67 -11.60
C LYS A 225 5.91 2.21 -12.05
N ASN A 226 5.04 1.83 -12.99
CA ASN A 226 4.97 0.47 -13.53
C ASN A 226 6.30 0.04 -14.19
N ILE A 227 6.97 0.94 -14.90
CA ILE A 227 8.28 0.64 -15.49
C ILE A 227 9.33 0.49 -14.39
N ILE A 228 9.34 1.40 -13.41
CA ILE A 228 10.34 1.41 -12.33
C ILE A 228 10.21 0.15 -11.46
N TYR A 229 9.01 -0.15 -10.97
CA TYR A 229 8.78 -1.29 -10.09
C TYR A 229 8.74 -2.62 -10.86
N GLY A 230 8.24 -2.63 -12.09
CA GLY A 230 8.24 -3.82 -12.94
C GLY A 230 9.66 -4.29 -13.28
N GLN A 231 10.63 -3.38 -13.41
CA GLN A 231 12.03 -3.76 -13.61
C GLN A 231 12.65 -4.46 -12.38
N LEU A 232 12.20 -4.12 -11.18
CA LEU A 232 12.69 -4.74 -9.93
C LEU A 232 12.32 -6.23 -9.82
N LEU A 233 11.40 -6.72 -10.66
CA LEU A 233 10.95 -8.13 -10.74
C LEU A 233 11.74 -9.01 -11.70
N PHE A 234 12.12 -8.49 -12.88
CA PHE A 234 12.35 -9.37 -14.04
C PHE A 234 13.78 -9.37 -14.62
N GLU A 235 14.73 -8.55 -14.13
CA GLU A 235 16.09 -8.52 -14.71
C GLU A 235 17.20 -8.78 -13.69
N LYS A 236 17.57 -10.06 -13.53
CA LYS A 236 18.96 -10.59 -13.59
C LYS A 236 18.89 -12.09 -13.82
#